data_AF-A0A9Q3QE37-F1
#
_entry.id   AF-A0A9Q3QE37-F1
#
_cell.length_a   1.000
_cell.length_b   1.000
_cell.length_c   1.000
_cell.angle_alpha   90.00
_cell.angle_beta   90.00
_cell.angle_gamma   90.00
#
_symmetry.space_group_name_H-M   'P 1'
#
loop_
_entity.id
_entity.type
_entity.pdbx_description
1 polymer ?
#
loop_
_entity_poly.entity_id
_entity_poly.type
_entity_poly.pdbx_seq_one_letter_code
_entity_poly.pdbx_strand_id
1 'polypeptide(L)'
;MSDSFVGPFTLIKLIWKNAVEVQLRKQFSRKHPCFPLIWVKPYFQKEEDEFHSWKKNLTPAEIVDVEHSPGPVKKIINFRKIRLNGKDKRQ
;
A
#
# COMPACT_ATOMS: atom_id res chain seq x y z
N MET A 1 -12.64 -12.03 24.54
CA MET A 1 -13.12 -12.05 23.14
C MET A 1 -12.27 -11.06 22.39
N SER A 2 -11.38 -11.52 21.52
CA SER A 2 -10.53 -10.66 20.69
C SER A 2 -11.37 -10.07 19.55
N ASP A 3 -11.33 -8.76 19.40
CA ASP A 3 -12.00 -8.08 18.28
C ASP A 3 -11.46 -8.60 16.95
N SER A 4 -12.36 -9.05 16.07
CA SER A 4 -12.01 -9.61 14.75
C SER A 4 -11.58 -8.54 13.73
N PHE A 5 -11.73 -7.26 14.09
CA PHE A 5 -11.42 -6.12 13.23
C PHE A 5 -10.44 -5.19 13.93
N VAL A 6 -9.62 -4.51 13.13
CA VAL A 6 -8.67 -3.51 13.59
C VAL A 6 -9.00 -2.21 12.87
N GLY A 7 -8.96 -1.10 13.58
CA GLY A 7 -9.39 0.20 13.06
C GLY A 7 -10.42 0.83 14.00
N PRO A 8 -10.93 2.03 13.70
CA PRO A 8 -11.17 2.61 12.37
C PRO A 8 -9.92 3.08 11.58
N PHE A 9 -10.04 3.04 10.24
CA PHE A 9 -9.05 3.58 9.28
C PHE A 9 -9.72 4.57 8.33
N THR A 10 -8.96 5.55 7.85
CA THR A 10 -9.44 6.50 6.83
C THR A 10 -9.23 5.91 5.45
N LEU A 11 -10.28 5.93 4.62
CA LEU A 11 -10.19 5.58 3.21
C LEU A 11 -9.53 6.73 2.44
N ILE A 12 -8.48 6.42 1.68
CA ILE A 12 -7.81 7.38 0.79
C ILE A 12 -8.49 7.31 -0.58
N LYS A 13 -8.62 6.10 -1.13
CA LYS A 13 -9.12 5.89 -2.49
C LYS A 13 -9.79 4.54 -2.66
N LEU A 14 -10.82 4.49 -3.51
CA LEU A 14 -11.37 3.25 -4.03
C LEU A 14 -10.54 2.80 -5.24
N ILE A 15 -9.97 1.59 -5.16
CA ILE A 15 -9.22 0.98 -6.26
C ILE A 15 -10.17 0.07 -7.02
N TRP A 16 -10.51 0.48 -8.24
CA TRP A 16 -11.49 -0.20 -9.08
C TRP A 16 -12.83 -0.38 -8.35
N LYS A 17 -13.45 -1.57 -8.44
CA LYS A 17 -14.75 -1.87 -7.82
C LYS A 17 -14.63 -2.67 -6.52
N ASN A 18 -13.48 -3.32 -6.28
CA ASN A 18 -13.38 -4.42 -5.31
C ASN A 18 -12.31 -4.22 -4.23
N ALA A 19 -11.55 -3.12 -4.25
CA ALA A 19 -10.49 -2.87 -3.28
C ALA A 19 -10.45 -1.40 -2.85
N VAL A 20 -9.91 -1.16 -1.67
CA VAL A 20 -9.75 0.18 -1.09
C VAL A 20 -8.35 0.37 -0.58
N GLU A 21 -7.83 1.58 -0.74
CA GLU A 21 -6.61 2.04 -0.11
C GLU A 21 -6.95 2.77 1.18
N VAL A 22 -6.32 2.35 2.28
CA VAL A 22 -6.51 2.94 3.61
C VAL A 22 -5.22 3.58 4.11
N GLN A 23 -5.39 4.65 4.88
CA GLN A 23 -4.29 5.27 5.59
C GLN A 23 -3.90 4.42 6.80
N LEU A 24 -2.76 3.75 6.71
CA LEU A 24 -2.22 2.92 7.78
C LEU A 24 -1.44 3.75 8.81
N ARG A 25 -1.66 3.45 10.09
CA ARG A 25 -0.87 4.02 11.20
C ARG A 25 0.55 3.43 11.17
N LYS A 26 1.51 4.11 11.82
CA LYS A 26 2.93 3.69 11.91
C LYS A 26 3.12 2.24 12.36
N GLN A 27 2.25 1.74 13.24
CA GLN A 27 2.27 0.35 13.73
C GLN A 27 1.98 -0.69 12.63
N PHE A 28 1.38 -0.28 11.51
CA PHE A 28 1.06 -1.13 10.35
C PHE A 28 1.87 -0.76 9.11
N SER A 29 2.95 0.01 9.24
CA SER A 29 3.78 0.47 8.10
C SER A 29 4.34 -0.67 7.23
N ARG A 30 4.47 -1.88 7.79
CA ARG A 30 4.92 -3.09 7.08
C ARG A 30 3.80 -3.79 6.29
N LYS A 31 2.54 -3.37 6.42
CA LYS A 31 1.39 -3.94 5.71
C LYS A 31 1.10 -3.14 4.44
N HIS A 32 0.57 -3.82 3.43
CA HIS A 32 0.13 -3.17 2.21
C HIS A 32 -1.13 -2.33 2.50
N PRO A 33 -1.22 -1.08 2.03
CA PRO A 33 -2.36 -0.19 2.34
C PRO A 33 -3.64 -0.53 1.55
N CYS A 34 -3.56 -1.38 0.53
CA CYS A 34 -4.71 -1.81 -0.25
C CYS A 34 -5.32 -3.11 0.28
N PHE A 35 -6.64 -3.09 0.54
CA PHE A 35 -7.40 -4.23 1.05
C PHE A 35 -8.65 -4.49 0.19
N PRO A 36 -9.04 -5.76 -0.02
CA PRO A 36 -10.32 -6.11 -0.63
C PRO A 36 -11.50 -5.60 0.20
N LEU A 37 -12.57 -5.17 -0.47
CA LEU A 37 -13.81 -4.72 0.17
C LEU A 37 -14.45 -5.76 1.10
N ILE A 38 -14.24 -7.05 0.81
CA ILE A 38 -14.76 -8.17 1.62
C ILE A 38 -14.16 -8.17 3.04
N TRP A 39 -12.97 -7.57 3.23
CA TRP A 39 -12.30 -7.48 4.54
C TRP A 39 -12.56 -6.17 5.28
N VAL A 40 -13.32 -5.25 4.68
CA VAL A 40 -13.57 -3.93 5.23
C VAL A 40 -15.00 -3.85 5.72
N LYS A 41 -15.17 -3.36 6.96
CA LYS A 41 -16.49 -3.02 7.49
C LYS A 41 -16.65 -1.50 7.59
N PRO A 42 -17.83 -0.96 7.23
CA PRO A 42 -18.13 0.45 7.46
C PRO A 42 -18.11 0.72 8.97
N TYR A 43 -17.45 1.81 9.33
CA TYR A 43 -17.40 2.31 10.70
C TYR A 43 -18.42 3.43 10.84
N PHE A 44 -19.43 3.23 11.69
CA PHE A 44 -20.40 4.25 12.03
C PHE A 44 -20.00 4.87 13.37
N GLN A 45 -19.61 6.14 13.33
CA GLN A 45 -19.12 6.87 14.49
C GLN A 45 -20.26 7.08 15.49
N LYS A 46 -20.00 6.78 16.78
CA LYS A 46 -20.86 7.24 17.87
C LYS A 46 -20.40 8.65 18.27
N GLU A 47 -21.31 9.48 18.78
CA GLU A 47 -21.12 10.93 18.98
C GLU A 47 -19.88 11.32 19.81
N GLU A 48 -19.26 10.39 20.55
CA GLU A 48 -18.06 10.62 21.39
C GLU A 48 -16.77 9.93 20.90
N ASP A 49 -16.69 9.47 19.64
CA ASP A 49 -15.52 8.70 19.21
C ASP A 49 -14.25 9.53 18.94
N GLU A 50 -13.17 9.19 19.65
CA GLU A 50 -11.82 9.77 19.58
C GLU A 50 -11.12 9.64 18.21
N PHE A 51 -11.76 8.99 17.23
CA PHE A 51 -11.17 8.77 15.91
C PHE A 51 -10.85 10.06 15.15
N HIS A 52 -11.43 11.21 15.49
CA HIS A 52 -11.05 12.48 14.85
C HIS A 52 -9.85 13.17 15.49
N SER A 53 -9.42 12.74 16.67
CA SER A 53 -8.33 13.39 17.41
C SER A 53 -6.98 13.26 16.69
N TRP A 54 -6.72 12.16 15.99
CA TRP A 54 -5.44 11.93 15.30
C TRP A 54 -5.31 12.66 13.95
N LYS A 55 -6.42 13.05 13.31
CA LYS A 55 -6.39 13.82 12.05
C LYS A 55 -5.76 15.21 12.24
N LYS A 56 -5.74 15.75 13.47
CA LYS A 56 -5.10 17.04 13.78
C LYS A 56 -3.57 17.01 13.61
N ASN A 57 -2.95 15.83 13.60
CA ASN A 57 -1.49 15.67 13.52
C ASN A 57 -1.00 15.15 12.16
N LEU A 58 -1.87 15.06 11.16
CA LEU A 58 -1.46 14.67 9.81
C LEU A 58 -1.00 15.92 9.05
N THR A 59 0.30 16.12 8.96
CA THR A 59 0.88 16.99 7.93
C THR A 59 0.46 16.43 6.57
N PRO A 60 -0.08 17.24 5.64
CA PRO A 60 -0.35 16.80 4.29
C PRO A 60 0.94 16.19 3.71
N ALA A 61 0.87 14.96 3.23
CA ALA A 61 1.97 14.39 2.48
C ALA A 61 2.11 15.22 1.20
N GLU A 62 3.20 15.99 1.13
CA GLU A 62 3.60 16.69 -0.08
C GLU A 62 3.82 15.60 -1.15
N ILE A 63 2.99 15.64 -2.18
CA ILE A 63 3.17 14.77 -3.35
C ILE A 63 4.44 15.28 -4.01
N VAL A 64 5.57 14.66 -3.68
CA VAL A 64 6.80 14.88 -4.44
C VAL A 64 6.53 14.25 -5.79
N ASP A 65 6.25 15.09 -6.79
CA ASP A 65 6.39 14.71 -8.19
C ASP A 65 7.84 14.24 -8.34
N VAL A 66 8.04 12.92 -8.30
CA VAL A 66 9.32 12.34 -8.65
C VAL A 66 9.49 12.64 -10.12
N GLU A 67 10.20 13.72 -10.43
CA GLU A 67 10.72 13.91 -11.78
C GLU A 67 11.55 12.67 -12.10
N HIS A 68 10.96 11.79 -12.91
CA HIS A 68 11.67 10.71 -13.56
C HIS A 68 12.63 11.33 -14.57
N SER A 69 13.72 11.95 -14.09
CA SER A 69 14.87 12.17 -14.93
C SER A 69 15.37 10.78 -15.35
N PRO A 70 15.50 10.49 -16.65
CA PRO A 70 16.05 9.23 -17.10
C PRO A 70 17.53 9.21 -16.73
N GLY A 71 17.84 8.75 -15.51
CA GLY A 71 19.20 8.48 -15.11
C GLY A 71 19.82 7.45 -16.07
N PRO A 72 21.13 7.53 -16.37
CA PRO A 72 21.77 6.60 -17.29
C PRO A 72 21.58 5.18 -16.77
N VAL A 73 20.93 4.34 -17.58
CA VAL A 73 20.67 2.94 -17.27
C VAL A 73 22.01 2.24 -17.06
N LYS A 74 22.37 1.98 -15.80
CA LYS A 74 23.71 1.47 -15.46
C LYS A 74 23.96 0.05 -15.97
N LYS A 75 22.93 -0.79 -16.08
CA LYS A 75 23.05 -2.17 -16.59
C LYS A 75 21.74 -2.61 -17.26
N ILE A 76 21.82 -2.94 -18.54
CA ILE A 76 20.77 -3.66 -19.27
C ILE A 76 21.18 -5.13 -19.30
N ILE A 77 20.33 -6.03 -18.80
CA ILE A 77 20.57 -7.47 -18.88
C ILE A 77 20.07 -7.93 -20.25
N ASN A 78 20.99 -8.02 -21.22
CA ASN A 78 20.67 -8.40 -22.60
C ASN A 78 20.47 -9.90 -22.81
N PHE A 79 20.80 -10.72 -21.82
CA PHE A 79 20.90 -12.18 -22.00
C PHE A 79 19.89 -12.92 -21.15
N ARG A 80 19.14 -13.81 -21.79
CA ARG A 80 18.21 -14.72 -21.14
C ARG A 80 18.98 -15.97 -20.72
N LYS A 81 18.97 -16.27 -19.43
CA LYS A 81 19.56 -17.52 -18.92
C LYS A 81 18.59 -18.67 -19.17
N ILE A 82 18.97 -19.62 -20.01
CA ILE A 82 18.16 -20.78 -20.38
C ILE A 82 18.86 -22.06 -19.91
N ARG A 83 18.10 -22.99 -19.35
CA ARG A 83 18.57 -24.33 -19.00
C ARG A 83 18.41 -25.27 -20.18
N LEU A 84 19.53 -25.75 -20.73
CA LEU A 84 19.56 -26.78 -21.78
C LEU A 84 20.42 -27.94 -21.27
N ASN A 85 19.85 -29.15 -21.27
CA ASN A 85 20.51 -30.39 -20.83
C ASN A 85 21.20 -30.29 -19.46
N GLY A 86 20.48 -29.74 -18.46
CA GLY A 86 20.97 -29.62 -17.09
C GLY A 86 22.10 -28.62 -16.88
N LYS A 87 22.52 -27.89 -17.92
CA LYS A 87 23.54 -26.85 -17.85
C LYS A 87 22.93 -25.48 -18.11
N ASP A 88 23.26 -24.54 -17.26
CA ASP A 88 22.85 -23.15 -17.38
C ASP A 88 23.64 -22.48 -18.53
N LYS A 89 22.97 -22.06 -19.60
CA LYS A 89 23.57 -21.28 -20.70
C LYS A 89 23.00 -19.86 -20.71
N ARG A 90 23.83 -18.88 -21.07
CA ARG A 90 23.40 -17.49 -21.33
C ARG A 90 23.20 -17.35 -22.84
N GLN A 91 21.99 -16.96 -23.27
CA GLN A 91 21.66 -16.67 -24.67
C GLN A 91 21.35 -15.19 -24.83
#